data_AF-A0A3R0Q9D8-F1
#
_entry.id   AF-A0A3R0Q9D8-F1
#
_cell.length_a   1.000
_cell.length_b   1.000
_cell.length_c   1.000
_cell.angle_alpha   90.00
_cell.angle_beta   90.00
_cell.angle_gamma   90.00
#
_symmetry.space_group_name_H-M   'P 1'
#
loop_
_entity.id
_entity.type
_entity.pdbx_description
1 polymer ?
#
loop_
_entity_poly.entity_id
_entity_poly.type
_entity_poly.pdbx_seq_one_letter_code
_entity_poly.pdbx_strand_id
1 'polypeptide(L)'
;MNLHHKALRHFISASVIVLTSSFLIYELIASDRAMNAYMRYIMERADSSFLYDKYQNQSIAAHLMRTFEAPGEPVTAEKRHAFCAAFETINGTHGVNLTRHNYPALHGTLQTAATQCTDNLDDVFLLPAFDQAVSINRAQDDHSHGLGTLELKFRYYVDLNKHYVYFYDLINSRRFAMHRWTFLQKGTMGINRKDIDKLFTGRTVISSIYMDDITQENVMSFLTPVYLAGTLKGIVMVDVNQDNLKNIFYTQDRPLVWRYLNVTLKDLDSGKEIIINQSKNNLFQYVNYNHDIPGGLRVSLSLDLTYFLVSSWKALAFYLLATALLLNMVRMHFRLYRNVTRENISDAMTGLYNRKILTPVLEQRLQRLVNAGTPVTFVAIDCDKLKLINDTQGHQEGDRIITLLAKAIKTSIRKSDYAIRLGGDEFCIILVDYAADLAIHLPERIIRNLQIIAPDKTVHFSAGIYNMQPNDTINDAYQASDAQLYLNKQQKQHRS
;
A
#
# COMPACT_ATOMS: atom_id res chain seq x y z
N MET A 1 40.09 13.27 12.27
CA MET A 1 39.11 13.77 11.27
C MET A 1 38.45 12.69 10.42
N ASN A 2 39.16 11.72 9.82
CA ASN A 2 38.53 10.70 8.95
C ASN A 2 37.44 9.83 9.62
N LEU A 3 37.63 9.45 10.89
CA LEU A 3 36.65 8.67 11.66
C LEU A 3 35.35 9.45 11.94
N HIS A 4 35.47 10.75 12.25
CA HIS A 4 34.32 11.60 12.58
C HIS A 4 33.41 11.84 11.36
N HIS A 5 34.00 12.04 10.17
CA HIS A 5 33.22 12.16 8.93
C HIS A 5 32.60 10.83 8.48
N LYS A 6 33.25 9.70 8.76
CA LYS A 6 32.69 8.37 8.45
C LYS A 6 31.48 8.08 9.35
N ALA A 7 31.61 8.32 10.65
CA ALA A 7 30.53 8.18 11.62
C ALA A 7 29.34 9.10 11.29
N LEU A 8 29.60 10.38 11.01
CA LEU A 8 28.56 11.35 10.62
C LEU A 8 27.82 10.93 9.35
N ARG A 9 28.53 10.44 8.33
CA ARG A 9 27.91 9.93 7.10
C ARG A 9 26.99 8.73 7.37
N HIS A 10 27.44 7.78 8.19
CA HIS A 10 26.61 6.63 8.56
C HIS A 10 25.39 7.04 9.37
N PHE A 11 25.54 7.99 10.30
CA PHE A 11 24.44 8.55 11.08
C PHE A 11 23.38 9.22 10.19
N ILE A 12 23.79 10.06 9.24
CA ILE A 12 22.87 10.73 8.31
C ILE A 12 22.18 9.69 7.41
N SER A 13 22.91 8.70 6.89
CA SER A 13 22.32 7.64 6.07
C SER A 13 21.30 6.79 6.85
N ALA A 14 21.60 6.44 8.10
CA ALA A 14 20.67 5.74 8.97
C ALA A 14 19.42 6.59 9.26
N SER A 15 19.60 7.89 9.53
CA SER A 15 18.49 8.82 9.77
C SER A 15 17.55 8.93 8.56
N VAL A 16 18.11 8.97 7.35
CA VAL A 16 17.32 8.95 6.10
C VAL A 16 16.46 7.69 6.02
N ILE A 17 17.06 6.51 6.26
CA ILE A 17 16.32 5.23 6.20
C ILE A 17 15.21 5.20 7.25
N VAL A 18 15.49 5.63 8.48
CA VAL A 18 14.48 5.67 9.56
C VAL A 18 13.32 6.59 9.20
N LEU A 19 13.61 7.78 8.68
CA LEU A 19 12.59 8.76 8.29
C LEU A 19 11.72 8.25 7.13
N THR A 20 12.34 7.75 6.06
CA THR A 20 11.59 7.24 4.91
C THR A 20 10.80 5.98 5.25
N SER A 21 11.33 5.12 6.12
CA SER A 21 10.62 3.93 6.61
C SER A 21 9.42 4.30 7.47
N SER A 22 9.57 5.32 8.33
CA SER A 22 8.48 5.81 9.17
C SER A 22 7.32 6.35 8.34
N PHE A 23 7.63 7.07 7.25
CA PHE A 23 6.62 7.53 6.30
C PHE A 23 5.91 6.36 5.60
N LEU A 24 6.66 5.36 5.12
CA LEU A 24 6.05 4.17 4.51
C LEU A 24 5.12 3.46 5.50
N ILE A 25 5.55 3.25 6.75
CA ILE A 25 4.72 2.62 7.79
C ILE A 25 3.44 3.42 8.02
N TYR A 26 3.54 4.75 8.10
CA TYR A 26 2.36 5.62 8.24
C TYR A 26 1.36 5.43 7.09
N GLU A 27 1.81 5.46 5.84
CA GLU A 27 0.96 5.25 4.66
C GLU A 27 0.29 3.87 4.66
N LEU A 28 1.03 2.82 5.03
CA LEU A 28 0.48 1.47 5.13
C LEU A 28 -0.61 1.37 6.21
N ILE A 29 -0.40 1.99 7.39
CA ILE A 29 -1.41 2.04 8.46
C ILE A 29 -2.62 2.88 8.05
N ALA A 30 -2.41 4.00 7.38
CA ALA A 30 -3.50 4.85 6.88
C ALA A 30 -4.36 4.11 5.85
N SER A 31 -3.74 3.37 4.93
CA SER A 31 -4.41 2.52 3.94
C SER A 31 -5.26 1.43 4.61
N ASP A 32 -4.72 0.75 5.63
CA ASP A 32 -5.45 -0.26 6.40
C ASP A 32 -6.68 0.32 7.12
N ARG A 33 -6.53 1.46 7.80
CA ARG A 33 -7.66 2.16 8.46
C ARG A 33 -8.74 2.58 7.47
N ALA A 34 -8.34 3.10 6.30
CA ALA A 34 -9.27 3.47 5.25
C ALA A 34 -10.04 2.26 4.72
N MET A 35 -9.40 1.08 4.68
CA MET A 35 -10.07 -0.14 4.26
C MET A 35 -11.08 -0.66 5.29
N ASN A 36 -10.75 -0.59 6.57
CA ASN A 36 -11.70 -0.91 7.65
C ASN A 36 -12.95 -0.01 7.60
N ALA A 37 -12.78 1.29 7.33
CA ALA A 37 -13.90 2.20 7.11
C ALA A 37 -14.72 1.84 5.86
N TYR A 38 -14.04 1.41 4.79
CA TYR A 38 -14.71 0.99 3.56
C TYR A 38 -15.53 -0.30 3.73
N MET A 39 -15.07 -1.27 4.54
CA MET A 39 -15.88 -2.46 4.87
C MET A 39 -17.19 -2.09 5.56
N ARG A 40 -17.16 -1.11 6.46
CA ARG A 40 -18.38 -0.58 7.11
C ARG A 40 -19.32 0.06 6.10
N TYR A 41 -18.80 0.86 5.19
CA TYR A 41 -19.59 1.47 4.11
C TYR A 41 -20.29 0.43 3.22
N ILE A 42 -19.60 -0.66 2.84
CA ILE A 42 -20.20 -1.77 2.10
C ILE A 42 -21.41 -2.33 2.85
N MET A 43 -21.29 -2.52 4.17
CA MET A 43 -22.38 -3.03 5.00
C MET A 43 -23.55 -2.06 5.14
N GLU A 44 -23.30 -0.78 5.38
CA GLU A 44 -24.36 0.24 5.47
C GLU A 44 -25.18 0.33 4.17
N ARG A 45 -24.50 0.20 3.03
CA ARG A 45 -25.17 0.14 1.72
C ARG A 45 -25.99 -1.14 1.56
N ALA A 46 -25.47 -2.28 2.02
CA ALA A 46 -26.21 -3.54 1.99
C ALA A 46 -27.47 -3.50 2.87
N ASP A 47 -27.37 -2.96 4.09
CA ASP A 47 -28.52 -2.77 4.98
C ASP A 47 -29.59 -1.88 4.36
N SER A 48 -29.18 -0.81 3.67
CA SER A 48 -30.09 0.08 2.95
C SER A 48 -30.82 -0.65 1.81
N SER A 49 -30.12 -1.52 1.08
CA SER A 49 -30.73 -2.35 0.03
C SER A 49 -31.72 -3.38 0.61
N PHE A 50 -31.36 -4.05 1.71
CA PHE A 50 -32.29 -4.97 2.39
C PHE A 50 -33.52 -4.26 2.94
N LEU A 51 -33.38 -3.03 3.42
CA LEU A 51 -34.51 -2.21 3.86
C LEU A 51 -35.44 -1.86 2.70
N TYR A 52 -34.88 -1.53 1.54
CA TYR A 52 -35.63 -1.27 0.32
C TYR A 52 -36.41 -2.52 -0.13
N ASP A 53 -35.77 -3.69 -0.18
CA ASP A 53 -36.44 -4.95 -0.52
C ASP A 53 -37.57 -5.30 0.43
N LYS A 54 -37.34 -5.11 1.73
CA LYS A 54 -38.35 -5.30 2.75
C LYS A 54 -39.54 -4.37 2.53
N TYR A 55 -39.29 -3.10 2.22
CA TYR A 55 -40.33 -2.12 1.90
C TYR A 55 -41.14 -2.54 0.67
N GLN A 56 -40.47 -2.95 -0.42
CA GLN A 56 -41.12 -3.44 -1.64
C GLN A 56 -42.02 -4.65 -1.34
N ASN A 57 -41.54 -5.59 -0.52
CA ASN A 57 -42.33 -6.76 -0.12
C ASN A 57 -43.55 -6.38 0.75
N GLN A 58 -43.40 -5.40 1.64
CA GLN A 58 -44.50 -4.85 2.45
C GLN A 58 -45.53 -4.12 1.60
N SER A 59 -45.09 -3.36 0.60
CA SER A 59 -45.96 -2.68 -0.37
C SER A 59 -46.85 -3.69 -1.12
N ILE A 60 -46.25 -4.78 -1.62
CA ILE A 60 -46.98 -5.86 -2.30
C ILE A 60 -47.99 -6.53 -1.36
N ALA A 61 -47.57 -6.90 -0.15
CA ALA A 61 -48.46 -7.51 0.83
C ALA A 61 -49.63 -6.58 1.21
N ALA A 62 -49.37 -5.28 1.40
CA ALA A 62 -50.41 -4.29 1.71
C ALA A 62 -51.40 -4.06 0.55
N HIS A 63 -50.96 -4.22 -0.70
CA HIS A 63 -51.85 -4.18 -1.86
C HIS A 63 -52.76 -5.42 -1.90
N LEU A 64 -52.21 -6.61 -1.62
CA LEU A 64 -52.98 -7.84 -1.51
C LEU A 64 -54.01 -7.78 -0.37
N MET A 65 -53.62 -7.33 0.83
CA MET A 65 -54.55 -7.19 1.96
C MET A 65 -55.75 -6.31 1.60
N ARG A 66 -55.50 -5.14 0.99
CA ARG A 66 -56.55 -4.23 0.54
C ARG A 66 -57.47 -4.86 -0.49
N THR A 67 -56.93 -5.66 -1.40
CA THR A 67 -57.71 -6.35 -2.43
C THR A 67 -58.57 -7.46 -1.82
N PHE A 68 -58.04 -8.22 -0.86
CA PHE A 68 -58.78 -9.27 -0.18
C PHE A 68 -59.87 -8.75 0.77
N GLU A 69 -59.71 -7.55 1.33
CA GLU A 69 -60.70 -6.90 2.19
C GLU A 69 -61.78 -6.11 1.41
N ALA A 70 -61.49 -5.72 0.17
CA ALA A 70 -62.45 -5.00 -0.65
C ALA A 70 -63.67 -5.89 -0.96
N PRO A 71 -64.90 -5.37 -0.89
CA PRO A 71 -66.09 -6.10 -1.32
C PRO A 71 -65.97 -6.43 -2.81
N GLY A 72 -65.65 -7.69 -3.11
CA GLY A 72 -65.47 -8.17 -4.47
C GLY A 72 -66.80 -8.36 -5.19
N GLU A 73 -66.81 -8.12 -6.50
CA GLU A 73 -67.91 -8.56 -7.35
C GLU A 73 -67.98 -10.10 -7.34
N PRO A 74 -69.20 -10.69 -7.29
CA PRO A 74 -69.34 -12.14 -7.34
C PRO A 74 -68.72 -12.67 -8.64
N VAL A 75 -67.90 -13.72 -8.51
CA VAL A 75 -67.22 -14.34 -9.65
C VAL A 75 -68.28 -14.87 -10.62
N THR A 76 -68.26 -14.37 -11.87
CA THR A 76 -69.20 -14.80 -12.91
C THR A 76 -69.00 -16.27 -13.26
N ALA A 77 -70.09 -16.95 -13.67
CA ALA A 77 -70.03 -18.35 -14.07
C ALA A 77 -69.06 -18.59 -15.24
N GLU A 78 -68.93 -17.61 -16.13
CA GLU A 78 -68.00 -17.63 -17.26
C GLU A 78 -66.52 -17.62 -16.79
N LYS A 79 -66.15 -16.76 -15.84
CA LYS A 79 -64.80 -16.73 -15.26
C LYS A 79 -64.43 -18.05 -14.60
N ARG A 80 -65.37 -18.66 -13.85
CA ARG A 80 -65.19 -19.99 -13.25
C ARG A 80 -65.02 -21.08 -14.31
N HIS A 81 -65.86 -21.07 -15.35
CA HIS A 81 -65.75 -22.05 -16.44
C HIS A 81 -64.40 -21.95 -17.15
N ALA A 82 -63.94 -20.74 -17.47
CA ALA A 82 -62.64 -20.51 -18.10
C ALA A 82 -61.47 -20.98 -17.21
N PHE A 83 -61.51 -20.70 -15.91
CA PHE A 83 -60.51 -21.18 -14.95
C PHE A 83 -60.49 -22.71 -14.87
N CYS A 84 -61.65 -23.35 -14.76
CA CYS A 84 -61.73 -24.82 -14.70
C CYS A 84 -61.32 -25.50 -16.01
N ALA A 85 -61.61 -24.89 -17.16
CA ALA A 85 -61.14 -25.39 -18.45
C ALA A 85 -59.60 -25.32 -18.56
N ALA A 86 -58.98 -24.35 -17.89
CA ALA A 86 -57.53 -24.22 -17.84
C ALA A 86 -56.86 -25.09 -16.76
N PHE A 87 -57.62 -25.62 -15.80
CA PHE A 87 -57.10 -26.43 -14.69
C PHE A 87 -56.33 -27.66 -15.19
N GLU A 88 -55.12 -27.82 -14.68
CA GLU A 88 -54.17 -28.85 -15.07
C GLU A 88 -53.90 -29.80 -13.90
N THR A 89 -53.50 -31.04 -14.23
CA THR A 89 -52.99 -32.01 -13.25
C THR A 89 -51.75 -32.66 -13.80
N ILE A 90 -50.62 -32.54 -13.09
CA ILE A 90 -49.30 -33.01 -13.54
C ILE A 90 -48.59 -33.63 -12.36
N ASN A 91 -48.23 -34.91 -12.44
CA ASN A 91 -47.50 -35.65 -11.40
C ASN A 91 -48.12 -35.48 -9.98
N GLY A 92 -49.46 -35.47 -9.89
CA GLY A 92 -50.17 -35.26 -8.63
C GLY A 92 -50.21 -33.82 -8.11
N THR A 93 -49.77 -32.84 -8.90
CA THR A 93 -49.90 -31.40 -8.64
C THR A 93 -51.04 -30.84 -9.46
N HIS A 94 -51.88 -30.01 -8.83
CA HIS A 94 -53.06 -29.42 -9.44
C HIS A 94 -52.95 -27.90 -9.49
N GLY A 95 -53.60 -27.24 -10.45
CA GLY A 95 -53.60 -25.78 -10.56
C GLY A 95 -53.71 -25.27 -11.98
N VAL A 96 -53.23 -24.07 -12.28
CA VAL A 96 -53.26 -23.47 -13.63
C VAL A 96 -51.88 -22.96 -14.03
N ASN A 97 -51.64 -22.89 -15.34
CA ASN A 97 -50.34 -22.54 -15.91
C ASN A 97 -49.20 -23.42 -15.39
N LEU A 98 -49.47 -24.73 -15.19
CA LEU A 98 -48.50 -25.69 -14.68
C LEU A 98 -47.47 -26.08 -15.74
N THR A 99 -47.92 -26.25 -16.99
CA THR A 99 -47.04 -26.44 -18.16
C THR A 99 -47.60 -25.86 -19.45
N ARG A 100 -48.93 -25.78 -19.60
CA ARG A 100 -49.55 -25.31 -20.85
C ARG A 100 -49.66 -23.79 -20.93
N HIS A 101 -49.60 -23.09 -19.80
CA HIS A 101 -49.71 -21.64 -19.70
C HIS A 101 -50.98 -21.11 -20.41
N ASN A 102 -52.11 -21.78 -20.18
CA ASN A 102 -53.37 -21.61 -20.91
C ASN A 102 -54.40 -20.73 -20.17
N TYR A 103 -54.03 -20.09 -19.07
CA TYR A 103 -54.86 -19.14 -18.33
C TYR A 103 -54.22 -17.75 -18.29
N PRO A 104 -54.51 -16.87 -19.28
CA PRO A 104 -53.82 -15.58 -19.42
C PRO A 104 -54.22 -14.53 -18.39
N ALA A 105 -55.28 -14.78 -17.62
CA ALA A 105 -55.70 -13.87 -16.56
C ALA A 105 -54.75 -13.89 -15.34
N LEU A 106 -53.86 -14.89 -15.25
CA LEU A 106 -52.77 -14.94 -14.29
C LEU A 106 -51.45 -14.93 -15.04
N HIS A 107 -50.54 -14.04 -14.64
CA HIS A 107 -49.22 -13.93 -15.26
C HIS A 107 -48.37 -15.19 -15.01
N GLY A 108 -48.35 -15.70 -13.78
CA GLY A 108 -47.52 -16.84 -13.38
C GLY A 108 -48.26 -18.17 -13.15
N THR A 109 -47.64 -19.05 -12.37
CA THR A 109 -48.09 -20.43 -12.11
C THR A 109 -48.79 -20.56 -10.75
N LEU A 110 -49.98 -21.15 -10.73
CA LEU A 110 -50.70 -21.48 -9.50
C LEU A 110 -50.63 -22.99 -9.27
N GLN A 111 -50.18 -23.41 -8.09
CA GLN A 111 -50.29 -24.79 -7.61
C GLN A 111 -51.22 -24.82 -6.39
N THR A 112 -52.03 -25.87 -6.24
CA THR A 112 -52.99 -26.01 -5.13
C THR A 112 -53.13 -27.45 -4.65
N ALA A 113 -53.49 -27.60 -3.37
CA ALA A 113 -53.91 -28.86 -2.77
C ALA A 113 -55.26 -29.36 -3.26
N ALA A 114 -56.09 -28.44 -3.79
CA ALA A 114 -57.39 -28.76 -4.36
C ALA A 114 -57.21 -29.74 -5.53
N THR A 115 -57.91 -30.87 -5.45
CA THR A 115 -57.84 -31.90 -6.51
C THR A 115 -58.84 -31.62 -7.62
N GLN A 116 -59.86 -30.80 -7.34
CA GLN A 116 -60.91 -30.44 -8.27
C GLN A 116 -61.04 -28.91 -8.32
N CYS A 117 -61.31 -28.38 -9.51
CA CYS A 117 -61.51 -26.94 -9.70
C CYS A 117 -62.71 -26.37 -8.90
N THR A 118 -63.68 -27.23 -8.56
CA THR A 118 -64.87 -26.85 -7.78
C THR A 118 -64.58 -26.66 -6.29
N ASP A 119 -63.40 -27.03 -5.83
CA ASP A 119 -62.96 -26.73 -4.46
C ASP A 119 -62.94 -25.20 -4.29
N ASN A 120 -63.43 -24.70 -3.15
CA ASN A 120 -63.65 -23.27 -2.91
C ASN A 120 -62.34 -22.45 -2.98
N LEU A 121 -62.00 -22.00 -4.19
CA LEU A 121 -60.82 -21.23 -4.60
C LEU A 121 -61.21 -19.81 -5.08
N ASP A 122 -62.31 -19.24 -4.59
CA ASP A 122 -62.82 -17.94 -5.07
C ASP A 122 -61.78 -16.80 -4.93
N ASP A 123 -60.86 -16.90 -3.97
CA ASP A 123 -59.80 -15.90 -3.75
C ASP A 123 -58.72 -15.89 -4.86
N VAL A 124 -58.60 -16.97 -5.65
CA VAL A 124 -57.64 -17.06 -6.76
C VAL A 124 -57.93 -16.01 -7.83
N PHE A 125 -59.20 -15.61 -7.99
CA PHE A 125 -59.59 -14.56 -8.94
C PHE A 125 -59.12 -13.16 -8.54
N LEU A 126 -58.60 -12.99 -7.32
CA LEU A 126 -58.01 -11.75 -6.82
C LEU A 126 -56.47 -11.71 -6.99
N LEU A 127 -55.84 -12.83 -7.40
CA LEU A 127 -54.40 -12.89 -7.64
C LEU A 127 -53.86 -12.02 -8.78
N PRO A 128 -54.66 -11.53 -9.77
CA PRO A 128 -54.17 -10.48 -10.67
C PRO A 128 -53.70 -9.21 -9.93
N ALA A 129 -54.19 -8.96 -8.70
CA ALA A 129 -53.67 -7.89 -7.86
C ALA A 129 -52.24 -8.17 -7.36
N PHE A 130 -51.86 -9.44 -7.16
CA PHE A 130 -50.46 -9.81 -6.90
C PHE A 130 -49.60 -9.47 -8.11
N ASP A 131 -50.05 -9.82 -9.32
CA ASP A 131 -49.32 -9.53 -10.56
C ASP A 131 -49.14 -8.02 -10.76
N GLN A 132 -50.20 -7.26 -10.54
CA GLN A 132 -50.16 -5.80 -10.60
C GLN A 132 -49.20 -5.23 -9.55
N ALA A 133 -49.27 -5.70 -8.31
CA ALA A 133 -48.37 -5.23 -7.26
C ALA A 133 -46.91 -5.55 -7.58
N VAL A 134 -46.60 -6.78 -7.99
CA VAL A 134 -45.23 -7.18 -8.32
C VAL A 134 -44.71 -6.40 -9.54
N SER A 135 -45.51 -6.24 -10.59
CA SER A 135 -45.11 -5.50 -11.80
C SER A 135 -44.83 -4.02 -11.53
N ILE A 136 -45.67 -3.33 -10.74
CA ILE A 136 -45.44 -1.94 -10.32
C ILE A 136 -44.13 -1.81 -9.53
N ASN A 137 -43.90 -2.72 -8.58
CA ASN A 137 -42.72 -2.72 -7.73
C ASN A 137 -41.44 -3.15 -8.50
N ARG A 138 -41.56 -3.97 -9.56
CA ARG A 138 -40.45 -4.31 -10.49
C ARG A 138 -40.09 -3.16 -11.44
N ALA A 139 -41.06 -2.30 -11.80
CA ALA A 139 -40.87 -1.17 -12.71
C ALA A 139 -40.37 0.11 -12.03
N GLN A 140 -40.34 0.14 -10.69
CA GLN A 140 -39.81 1.26 -9.93
C GLN A 140 -38.28 1.23 -10.03
N ASP A 141 -37.70 2.26 -10.66
CA ASP A 141 -36.25 2.37 -10.86
C ASP A 141 -35.50 2.05 -9.57
N ASP A 142 -34.59 1.08 -9.64
CA ASP A 142 -33.63 0.84 -8.58
C ASP A 142 -32.72 2.07 -8.50
N HIS A 143 -32.98 2.96 -7.55
CA HIS A 143 -32.16 4.15 -7.34
C HIS A 143 -30.74 3.79 -6.85
N SER A 144 -30.48 2.50 -6.59
CA SER A 144 -29.11 2.00 -6.54
C SER A 144 -28.61 1.79 -7.97
N HIS A 145 -27.94 2.82 -8.52
CA HIS A 145 -27.13 2.67 -9.72
C HIS A 145 -26.13 1.52 -9.49
N GLY A 146 -26.44 0.34 -10.03
CA GLY A 146 -26.18 -0.89 -9.29
C GLY A 146 -25.88 -2.13 -10.12
N LEU A 147 -25.52 -1.99 -11.40
CA LEU A 147 -25.39 -3.03 -12.45
C LEU A 147 -26.64 -3.01 -13.34
N GLY A 148 -26.46 -2.76 -14.64
CA GLY A 148 -27.54 -2.72 -15.63
C GLY A 148 -28.17 -4.09 -15.90
N THR A 149 -28.72 -4.73 -14.87
CA THR A 149 -29.52 -5.95 -14.95
C THR A 149 -30.76 -5.74 -14.08
N LEU A 150 -31.96 -5.84 -14.66
CA LEU A 150 -33.18 -5.96 -13.86
C LEU A 150 -32.97 -7.11 -12.86
N GLU A 151 -32.94 -6.79 -11.57
CA GLU A 151 -32.77 -7.79 -10.53
C GLU A 151 -34.09 -8.58 -10.39
N LEU A 152 -34.21 -9.68 -11.13
CA LEU A 152 -35.37 -10.55 -11.08
C LEU A 152 -35.33 -11.38 -9.80
N LYS A 153 -35.99 -10.89 -8.75
CA LYS A 153 -36.25 -11.65 -7.53
C LYS A 153 -37.44 -12.58 -7.73
N PHE A 154 -37.28 -13.82 -7.29
CA PHE A 154 -38.30 -14.84 -7.37
C PHE A 154 -39.36 -14.58 -6.28
N ARG A 155 -40.58 -14.24 -6.69
CA ARG A 155 -41.67 -13.82 -5.79
C ARG A 155 -42.86 -14.74 -5.89
N TYR A 156 -43.43 -15.08 -4.75
CA TYR A 156 -44.62 -15.91 -4.70
C TYR A 156 -45.48 -15.61 -3.48
N TYR A 157 -46.78 -15.81 -3.63
CA TYR A 157 -47.76 -15.71 -2.56
C TYR A 157 -48.19 -17.10 -2.14
N VAL A 158 -48.27 -17.30 -0.83
CA VAL A 158 -48.72 -18.54 -0.20
C VAL A 158 -50.01 -18.27 0.55
N ASP A 159 -51.05 -19.07 0.30
CA ASP A 159 -52.26 -19.06 1.12
C ASP A 159 -52.26 -20.22 2.13
N LEU A 160 -52.41 -19.89 3.41
CA LEU A 160 -52.33 -20.85 4.51
C LEU A 160 -53.64 -21.57 4.79
N ASN A 161 -54.76 -20.98 4.38
CA ASN A 161 -56.10 -21.50 4.68
C ASN A 161 -56.59 -22.39 3.54
N LYS A 162 -56.38 -21.95 2.30
CA LYS A 162 -56.80 -22.62 1.07
C LYS A 162 -55.71 -23.49 0.46
N HIS A 163 -54.51 -23.49 1.03
CA HIS A 163 -53.41 -24.38 0.64
C HIS A 163 -53.10 -24.29 -0.87
N TYR A 164 -52.76 -23.10 -1.31
CA TYR A 164 -52.23 -22.86 -2.66
C TYR A 164 -51.00 -21.96 -2.61
N VAL A 165 -50.17 -22.06 -3.65
CA VAL A 165 -49.05 -21.16 -3.89
C VAL A 165 -49.20 -20.58 -5.29
N TYR A 166 -48.99 -19.27 -5.38
CA TYR A 166 -49.00 -18.54 -6.62
C TYR A 166 -47.64 -17.91 -6.87
N PHE A 167 -46.94 -18.41 -7.88
CA PHE A 167 -45.67 -17.87 -8.33
C PHE A 167 -45.92 -16.78 -9.34
N TYR A 168 -45.25 -15.64 -9.19
CA TYR A 168 -45.36 -14.56 -10.17
C TYR A 168 -44.80 -15.00 -11.53
N ASP A 169 -43.69 -15.73 -11.54
CA ASP A 169 -43.06 -16.24 -12.76
C ASP A 169 -43.62 -17.63 -13.12
N LEU A 170 -43.56 -18.01 -14.41
CA LEU A 170 -44.03 -19.32 -14.88
C LEU A 170 -43.06 -20.43 -14.46
N ILE A 171 -43.57 -21.46 -13.79
CA ILE A 171 -42.80 -22.61 -13.30
C ILE A 171 -43.24 -23.88 -14.00
N ASN A 172 -42.27 -24.59 -14.57
CA ASN A 172 -42.52 -25.91 -15.12
C ASN A 172 -42.77 -26.92 -14.01
N SER A 173 -44.04 -27.29 -13.83
CA SER A 173 -44.45 -28.14 -12.70
C SER A 173 -44.05 -29.62 -12.87
N ARG A 174 -43.41 -30.00 -13.98
CA ARG A 174 -42.73 -31.30 -14.10
C ARG A 174 -41.40 -31.34 -13.36
N ARG A 175 -40.76 -30.17 -13.19
CA ARG A 175 -39.47 -30.03 -12.50
C ARG A 175 -39.65 -29.67 -11.02
N PHE A 176 -40.70 -28.92 -10.70
CA PHE A 176 -40.98 -28.48 -9.34
C PHE A 176 -42.48 -28.58 -9.02
N ALA A 177 -42.80 -29.28 -7.94
CA ALA A 177 -44.17 -29.56 -7.54
C ALA A 177 -44.33 -29.49 -6.03
N MET A 178 -45.30 -28.70 -5.57
CA MET A 178 -45.67 -28.65 -4.16
C MET A 178 -46.49 -29.88 -3.76
N HIS A 179 -45.87 -30.77 -3.00
CA HIS A 179 -46.52 -31.98 -2.50
C HIS A 179 -46.99 -31.88 -1.04
N ARG A 180 -46.49 -30.90 -0.27
CA ARG A 180 -46.81 -30.74 1.16
C ARG A 180 -47.27 -29.32 1.45
N TRP A 181 -48.56 -29.19 1.82
CA TRP A 181 -49.21 -27.90 2.03
C TRP A 181 -49.17 -27.38 3.47
N THR A 182 -48.74 -28.21 4.42
CA THR A 182 -48.56 -27.82 5.84
C THR A 182 -47.20 -27.16 6.10
N PHE A 183 -46.70 -26.42 5.10
CA PHE A 183 -45.27 -26.20 5.02
C PHE A 183 -44.73 -25.27 6.09
N LEU A 184 -45.48 -24.23 6.45
CA LEU A 184 -45.06 -23.30 7.50
C LEU A 184 -45.24 -23.85 8.92
N GLN A 185 -46.18 -24.78 9.15
CA GLN A 185 -46.36 -25.33 10.50
C GLN A 185 -45.30 -26.39 10.86
N LYS A 186 -44.66 -27.01 9.86
CA LYS A 186 -43.64 -28.05 10.03
C LYS A 186 -42.22 -27.63 9.63
N GLY A 187 -42.02 -26.42 9.10
CA GLY A 187 -40.71 -25.95 8.61
C GLY A 187 -40.29 -26.57 7.26
N THR A 188 -41.27 -26.72 6.38
CA THR A 188 -41.15 -27.30 5.03
C THR A 188 -41.04 -26.15 4.02
N MET A 189 -40.38 -26.35 2.88
CA MET A 189 -39.69 -25.31 2.09
C MET A 189 -38.40 -24.77 2.73
N GLY A 190 -37.78 -25.54 3.63
CA GLY A 190 -36.47 -25.22 4.19
C GLY A 190 -36.44 -24.14 5.27
N ILE A 191 -37.55 -23.47 5.55
CA ILE A 191 -37.65 -22.38 6.54
C ILE A 191 -37.86 -22.92 7.96
N ASN A 192 -37.18 -22.31 8.94
CA ASN A 192 -37.26 -22.73 10.33
C ASN A 192 -38.58 -22.27 10.99
N ARG A 193 -39.13 -23.11 11.89
CA ARG A 193 -40.32 -22.77 12.69
C ARG A 193 -40.17 -21.49 13.51
N LYS A 194 -38.96 -21.18 13.99
CA LYS A 194 -38.67 -19.92 14.71
C LYS A 194 -38.95 -18.67 13.86
N ASP A 195 -38.72 -18.73 12.55
CA ASP A 195 -38.95 -17.60 11.65
C ASP A 195 -40.45 -17.38 11.46
N ILE A 196 -41.20 -18.47 11.51
CA ILE A 196 -42.64 -18.51 11.28
C ILE A 196 -43.38 -18.02 12.51
N ASP A 197 -42.94 -18.39 13.71
CA ASP A 197 -43.49 -17.87 14.97
C ASP A 197 -43.39 -16.34 15.04
N LYS A 198 -42.33 -15.75 14.47
CA LYS A 198 -42.17 -14.29 14.37
C LYS A 198 -43.16 -13.65 13.40
N LEU A 199 -43.62 -14.35 12.36
CA LEU A 199 -44.64 -13.81 11.44
C LEU A 199 -45.98 -13.57 12.14
N PHE A 200 -46.34 -14.45 13.08
CA PHE A 200 -47.56 -14.29 13.89
C PHE A 200 -47.52 -13.07 14.82
N THR A 201 -46.34 -12.43 14.98
CA THR A 201 -46.20 -11.15 15.71
C THR A 201 -46.36 -9.92 14.81
N GLY A 202 -46.72 -10.09 13.52
CA GLY A 202 -47.03 -8.99 12.61
C GLY A 202 -45.85 -8.31 11.95
N ARG A 203 -44.67 -8.96 11.91
CA ARG A 203 -43.44 -8.38 11.35
C ARG A 203 -43.02 -9.11 10.08
N THR A 204 -42.41 -8.39 9.14
CA THR A 204 -41.63 -9.03 8.06
C THR A 204 -40.39 -9.68 8.66
N VAL A 205 -40.16 -10.95 8.31
CA VAL A 205 -39.08 -11.78 8.86
C VAL A 205 -38.09 -12.15 7.75
N ILE A 206 -36.82 -12.23 8.11
CA ILE A 206 -35.77 -12.83 7.29
C ILE A 206 -35.63 -14.28 7.74
N SER A 207 -35.73 -15.23 6.80
CA SER A 207 -35.58 -16.65 7.11
C SER A 207 -34.14 -17.03 7.44
N SER A 208 -33.97 -18.16 8.12
CA SER A 208 -32.75 -18.97 8.05
C SER A 208 -32.35 -19.25 6.60
N ILE A 209 -31.06 -19.52 6.37
CA ILE A 209 -30.59 -19.95 5.04
C ILE A 209 -31.09 -21.36 4.78
N TYR A 210 -31.70 -21.59 3.62
CA TYR A 210 -32.19 -22.88 3.21
C TYR A 210 -31.84 -23.20 1.76
N MET A 211 -31.93 -24.47 1.38
CA MET A 211 -31.63 -24.89 0.01
C MET A 211 -32.93 -24.84 -0.78
N ASP A 212 -32.94 -24.06 -1.86
CA ASP A 212 -34.10 -23.94 -2.73
C ASP A 212 -34.36 -25.25 -3.48
N ASP A 213 -35.61 -25.64 -3.56
CA ASP A 213 -36.00 -26.91 -4.17
C ASP A 213 -35.91 -26.86 -5.71
N ILE A 214 -35.92 -25.67 -6.33
CA ILE A 214 -35.85 -25.49 -7.79
C ILE A 214 -34.41 -25.39 -8.25
N THR A 215 -33.62 -24.50 -7.66
CA THR A 215 -32.23 -24.21 -8.06
C THR A 215 -31.22 -25.12 -7.38
N GLN A 216 -31.60 -25.75 -6.25
CA GLN A 216 -30.67 -26.50 -5.38
C GLN A 216 -29.55 -25.62 -4.80
N GLU A 217 -29.75 -24.30 -4.77
CA GLU A 217 -28.80 -23.34 -4.20
C GLU A 217 -29.26 -22.88 -2.82
N ASN A 218 -28.31 -22.44 -2.00
CA ASN A 218 -28.66 -21.80 -0.72
C ASN A 218 -29.25 -20.41 -0.98
N VAL A 219 -30.43 -20.16 -0.43
CA VAL A 219 -31.16 -18.90 -0.50
C VAL A 219 -31.58 -18.46 0.91
N MET A 220 -31.86 -17.16 1.04
CA MET A 220 -32.59 -16.62 2.17
C MET A 220 -33.84 -15.91 1.65
N SER A 221 -34.88 -15.80 2.46
CA SER A 221 -36.13 -15.21 2.00
C SER A 221 -36.68 -14.16 2.93
N PHE A 222 -37.36 -13.18 2.35
CA PHE A 222 -38.18 -12.23 3.08
C PHE A 222 -39.61 -12.72 3.14
N LEU A 223 -40.13 -12.94 4.35
CA LEU A 223 -41.49 -13.38 4.59
C LEU A 223 -42.30 -12.22 5.12
N THR A 224 -43.33 -11.80 4.37
CA THR A 224 -44.25 -10.73 4.80
C THR A 224 -45.66 -11.29 4.97
N PRO A 225 -46.24 -11.22 6.19
CA PRO A 225 -47.57 -11.75 6.43
C PRO A 225 -48.64 -10.95 5.69
N VAL A 226 -49.69 -11.64 5.22
CA VAL A 226 -50.91 -11.08 4.62
C VAL A 226 -52.08 -11.40 5.54
N TYR A 227 -52.75 -10.36 6.03
CA TYR A 227 -53.89 -10.49 6.94
C TYR A 227 -55.22 -10.29 6.20
N LEU A 228 -56.27 -10.92 6.72
CA LEU A 228 -57.66 -10.69 6.34
C LEU A 228 -58.50 -10.62 7.61
N ALA A 229 -59.15 -9.48 7.83
CA ALA A 229 -59.99 -9.26 9.03
C ALA A 229 -59.26 -9.58 10.35
N GLY A 230 -57.97 -9.23 10.44
CA GLY A 230 -57.12 -9.48 11.61
C GLY A 230 -56.58 -10.90 11.76
N THR A 231 -56.91 -11.82 10.85
CA THR A 231 -56.39 -13.20 10.85
C THR A 231 -55.32 -13.38 9.79
N LEU A 232 -54.27 -14.17 10.07
CA LEU A 232 -53.23 -14.46 9.08
C LEU A 232 -53.84 -15.32 7.95
N LYS A 233 -53.90 -14.79 6.73
CA LYS A 233 -54.42 -15.47 5.54
C LYS A 233 -53.32 -16.14 4.76
N GLY A 234 -52.22 -15.43 4.54
CA GLY A 234 -51.15 -15.83 3.64
C GLY A 234 -49.83 -15.15 3.92
N ILE A 235 -48.84 -15.39 3.08
CA ILE A 235 -47.51 -14.81 3.16
C ILE A 235 -47.02 -14.46 1.75
N VAL A 236 -46.49 -13.26 1.57
CA VAL A 236 -45.69 -12.91 0.39
C VAL A 236 -44.24 -13.24 0.67
N MET A 237 -43.65 -14.03 -0.21
CA MET A 237 -42.28 -14.50 -0.14
C MET A 237 -41.45 -13.97 -1.30
N VAL A 238 -40.19 -13.65 -0.98
CA VAL A 238 -39.19 -13.22 -1.94
C VAL A 238 -37.90 -13.94 -1.61
N ASP A 239 -37.40 -14.74 -2.54
CA ASP A 239 -36.14 -15.46 -2.38
C ASP A 239 -34.99 -14.59 -2.88
N VAL A 240 -33.90 -14.61 -2.12
CA VAL A 240 -32.66 -13.86 -2.35
C VAL A 240 -31.54 -14.88 -2.44
N ASN A 241 -31.01 -15.06 -3.65
CA ASN A 241 -29.95 -16.00 -3.95
C ASN A 241 -28.56 -15.31 -3.97
N GLN A 242 -27.53 -16.08 -4.34
CA GLN A 242 -26.16 -15.57 -4.44
C GLN A 242 -26.05 -14.39 -5.42
N ASP A 243 -26.69 -14.45 -6.58
CA ASP A 243 -26.60 -13.41 -7.60
C ASP A 243 -27.27 -12.10 -7.15
N ASN A 244 -28.39 -12.20 -6.42
CA ASN A 244 -29.02 -11.03 -5.80
C ASN A 244 -28.06 -10.35 -4.82
N LEU A 245 -27.50 -11.12 -3.88
CA LEU A 245 -26.55 -10.62 -2.89
C LEU A 245 -25.29 -10.06 -3.55
N LYS A 246 -24.83 -10.66 -4.64
CA LYS A 246 -23.66 -10.19 -5.39
C LYS A 246 -23.84 -8.76 -5.86
N ASN A 247 -25.03 -8.41 -6.38
CA ASN A 247 -25.33 -7.04 -6.81
C ASN A 247 -25.28 -6.06 -5.64
N ILE A 248 -25.83 -6.44 -4.48
CA ILE A 248 -25.83 -5.64 -3.25
C ILE A 248 -24.40 -5.35 -2.76
N PHE A 249 -23.55 -6.37 -2.72
CA PHE A 249 -22.19 -6.29 -2.17
C PHE A 249 -21.12 -5.84 -3.18
N TYR A 250 -21.46 -5.70 -4.47
CA TYR A 250 -20.48 -5.36 -5.51
C TYR A 250 -19.87 -3.96 -5.34
N THR A 251 -18.55 -3.86 -5.27
CA THR A 251 -17.84 -2.60 -5.02
C THR A 251 -17.60 -1.81 -6.33
N GLN A 252 -18.64 -1.17 -6.87
CA GLN A 252 -18.56 -0.42 -8.13
C GLN A 252 -17.52 0.72 -8.14
N ASP A 253 -17.44 1.45 -7.03
CA ASP A 253 -16.49 2.55 -6.85
C ASP A 253 -15.04 2.05 -6.72
N ARG A 254 -14.85 0.77 -6.39
CA ARG A 254 -13.54 0.12 -6.27
C ARG A 254 -13.54 -1.30 -6.86
N PRO A 255 -13.57 -1.46 -8.19
CA PRO A 255 -13.67 -2.79 -8.83
C PRO A 255 -12.52 -3.73 -8.49
N LEU A 256 -11.35 -3.19 -8.17
CA LEU A 256 -10.19 -3.98 -7.75
C LEU A 256 -10.43 -4.65 -6.38
N VAL A 257 -11.14 -3.99 -5.45
CA VAL A 257 -11.46 -4.56 -4.12
C VAL A 257 -12.29 -5.83 -4.30
N TRP A 258 -13.33 -5.78 -5.13
CA TRP A 258 -14.18 -6.94 -5.44
C TRP A 258 -13.40 -8.20 -5.82
N ARG A 259 -12.32 -8.06 -6.60
CA ARG A 259 -11.50 -9.21 -7.04
C ARG A 259 -10.83 -9.96 -5.88
N TYR A 260 -10.66 -9.32 -4.73
CA TYR A 260 -9.93 -9.84 -3.57
C TYR A 260 -10.77 -9.85 -2.27
N LEU A 261 -12.04 -9.46 -2.37
CA LEU A 261 -12.97 -9.39 -1.26
C LEU A 261 -13.72 -10.72 -1.12
N ASN A 262 -13.61 -11.41 0.00
CA ASN A 262 -14.53 -12.50 0.31
C ASN A 262 -15.75 -11.91 1.01
N VAL A 263 -16.93 -12.31 0.56
CA VAL A 263 -18.21 -11.94 1.14
C VAL A 263 -18.99 -13.22 1.37
N THR A 264 -19.33 -13.50 2.63
CA THR A 264 -20.10 -14.68 3.00
C THR A 264 -21.22 -14.28 3.93
N LEU A 265 -22.43 -14.73 3.63
CA LEU A 265 -23.57 -14.66 4.54
C LEU A 265 -23.72 -16.02 5.21
N LYS A 266 -23.70 -16.07 6.54
CA LYS A 266 -23.76 -17.30 7.32
C LYS A 266 -24.93 -17.27 8.30
N ASP A 267 -25.67 -18.36 8.36
CA ASP A 267 -26.68 -18.60 9.38
C ASP A 267 -25.99 -19.15 10.64
N LEU A 268 -26.16 -18.45 11.77
CA LEU A 268 -25.55 -18.80 13.05
C LEU A 268 -26.24 -19.99 13.73
N ASP A 269 -27.52 -20.23 13.42
CA ASP A 269 -28.28 -21.34 13.99
C ASP A 269 -28.02 -22.65 13.22
N SER A 270 -28.09 -22.61 11.88
CA SER A 270 -27.96 -23.81 11.05
C SER A 270 -26.53 -24.08 10.56
N GLY A 271 -25.66 -23.06 10.57
CA GLY A 271 -24.30 -23.14 10.02
C GLY A 271 -24.23 -23.08 8.49
N LYS A 272 -25.37 -23.05 7.79
CA LYS A 272 -25.42 -22.90 6.33
C LYS A 272 -24.91 -21.52 5.92
N GLU A 273 -24.41 -21.43 4.69
CA GLU A 273 -23.84 -20.20 4.16
C GLU A 273 -24.17 -19.98 2.68
N ILE A 274 -24.26 -18.71 2.31
CA ILE A 274 -24.27 -18.25 0.92
C ILE A 274 -22.94 -17.54 0.69
N ILE A 275 -22.12 -18.16 -0.15
CA ILE A 275 -20.83 -17.60 -0.54
C ILE A 275 -21.09 -16.61 -1.68
N ILE A 276 -21.08 -15.32 -1.36
CA ILE A 276 -21.45 -14.26 -2.32
C ILE A 276 -20.27 -14.00 -3.26
N ASN A 277 -19.06 -13.91 -2.72
CA ASN A 277 -17.83 -13.73 -3.48
C ASN A 277 -16.63 -14.33 -2.77
N GLN A 278 -15.66 -14.80 -3.54
CA GLN A 278 -14.38 -15.30 -3.04
C GLN A 278 -13.21 -14.79 -3.89
N SER A 279 -12.15 -14.37 -3.18
CA SER A 279 -10.83 -14.07 -3.73
C SER A 279 -10.27 -15.32 -4.41
N LYS A 280 -9.64 -15.11 -5.58
CA LYS A 280 -9.03 -16.20 -6.35
C LYS A 280 -7.90 -16.92 -5.63
N ASN A 281 -7.13 -16.19 -4.82
CA ASN A 281 -5.91 -16.72 -4.21
C ASN A 281 -6.17 -17.23 -2.79
N ASN A 282 -7.11 -16.60 -2.07
CA ASN A 282 -7.52 -16.85 -0.70
C ASN A 282 -6.37 -17.24 0.25
N LEU A 283 -5.23 -16.54 0.15
CA LEU A 283 -3.98 -16.94 0.83
C LEU A 283 -4.02 -16.62 2.33
N PHE A 284 -4.34 -15.37 2.65
CA PHE A 284 -4.40 -14.86 4.03
C PHE A 284 -5.35 -13.66 4.08
N GLN A 285 -6.22 -13.63 5.09
CA GLN A 285 -7.20 -12.56 5.29
C GLN A 285 -6.64 -11.55 6.30
N TYR A 286 -6.32 -10.34 5.85
CA TYR A 286 -5.69 -9.32 6.71
C TYR A 286 -6.70 -8.34 7.34
N VAL A 287 -7.86 -8.15 6.71
CA VAL A 287 -9.00 -7.40 7.26
C VAL A 287 -10.16 -8.36 7.37
N ASN A 288 -10.83 -8.34 8.53
CA ASN A 288 -12.05 -9.10 8.78
C ASN A 288 -13.08 -8.18 9.44
N TYR A 289 -14.28 -8.13 8.86
CA TYR A 289 -15.40 -7.37 9.38
C TYR A 289 -16.63 -8.26 9.40
N ASN A 290 -17.20 -8.43 10.60
CA ASN A 290 -18.39 -9.24 10.79
C ASN A 290 -19.54 -8.36 11.27
N HIS A 291 -20.72 -8.57 10.71
CA HIS A 291 -21.94 -7.86 11.11
C HIS A 291 -23.11 -8.82 11.21
N ASP A 292 -23.80 -8.79 12.34
CA ASP A 292 -24.97 -9.63 12.59
C ASP A 292 -26.23 -8.87 12.18
N ILE A 293 -27.00 -9.47 11.28
CA ILE A 293 -28.29 -8.94 10.82
C ILE A 293 -29.45 -9.72 11.46
N PRO A 294 -30.66 -9.15 11.52
CA PRO A 294 -31.83 -9.83 12.06
C PRO A 294 -32.07 -11.19 11.38
N GLY A 295 -32.56 -12.16 12.15
CA GLY A 295 -32.75 -13.54 11.67
C GLY A 295 -31.64 -14.50 12.05
N GLY A 296 -30.62 -14.04 12.80
CA GLY A 296 -29.50 -14.90 13.21
C GLY A 296 -28.48 -15.11 12.09
N LEU A 297 -28.41 -14.17 11.15
CA LEU A 297 -27.46 -14.23 10.05
C LEU A 297 -26.28 -13.30 10.33
N ARG A 298 -25.11 -13.70 9.87
CA ARG A 298 -23.86 -12.93 9.96
C ARG A 298 -23.29 -12.72 8.57
N VAL A 299 -23.09 -11.47 8.20
CA VAL A 299 -22.29 -11.12 7.03
C VAL A 299 -20.83 -11.01 7.45
N SER A 300 -19.97 -11.76 6.78
CA SER A 300 -18.51 -11.73 6.97
C SER A 300 -17.88 -11.15 5.71
N LEU A 301 -17.19 -10.03 5.87
CA LEU A 301 -16.35 -9.43 4.84
C LEU A 301 -14.89 -9.65 5.21
N SER A 302 -14.09 -10.13 4.27
CA SER A 302 -12.65 -10.24 4.49
C SER A 302 -11.85 -9.90 3.23
N LEU A 303 -10.67 -9.31 3.40
CA LEU A 303 -9.78 -8.99 2.29
C LEU A 303 -8.52 -9.83 2.29
N ASP A 304 -8.20 -10.33 1.11
CA ASP A 304 -6.98 -11.07 0.84
C ASP A 304 -5.75 -10.14 0.89
N LEU A 305 -4.66 -10.60 1.51
CA LEU A 305 -3.38 -9.90 1.59
C LEU A 305 -2.82 -9.50 0.22
N THR A 306 -3.15 -10.25 -0.83
CA THR A 306 -2.77 -9.88 -2.21
C THR A 306 -3.31 -8.53 -2.64
N TYR A 307 -4.50 -8.11 -2.16
CA TYR A 307 -4.99 -6.75 -2.38
C TYR A 307 -4.04 -5.72 -1.76
N PHE A 308 -3.60 -5.94 -0.53
CA PHE A 308 -2.68 -5.02 0.16
C PHE A 308 -1.37 -4.88 -0.60
N LEU A 309 -0.82 -5.98 -1.12
CA LEU A 309 0.40 -5.96 -1.94
C LEU A 309 0.20 -5.21 -3.27
N VAL A 310 -0.90 -5.50 -3.98
CA VAL A 310 -1.23 -4.89 -5.28
C VAL A 310 -1.65 -3.42 -5.15
N SER A 311 -2.20 -3.00 -4.01
CA SER A 311 -2.51 -1.58 -3.75
C SER A 311 -1.28 -0.81 -3.28
N SER A 312 -0.40 -1.43 -2.50
CA SER A 312 0.73 -0.76 -1.83
C SER A 312 2.05 -0.75 -2.62
N TRP A 313 2.16 -1.47 -3.75
CA TRP A 313 3.43 -1.54 -4.50
C TRP A 313 3.94 -0.16 -4.96
N LYS A 314 3.05 0.79 -5.27
CA LYS A 314 3.44 2.15 -5.67
C LYS A 314 4.10 2.90 -4.51
N ALA A 315 3.56 2.77 -3.30
CA ALA A 315 4.14 3.35 -2.09
C ALA A 315 5.51 2.73 -1.80
N LEU A 316 5.63 1.41 -1.95
CA LEU A 316 6.91 0.70 -1.80
C LEU A 316 7.94 1.15 -2.85
N ALA A 317 7.54 1.26 -4.13
CA ALA A 317 8.42 1.74 -5.20
C ALA A 317 8.87 3.18 -4.97
N PHE A 318 7.96 4.06 -4.55
CA PHE A 318 8.28 5.44 -4.17
C PHE A 318 9.25 5.47 -2.99
N TYR A 319 9.03 4.68 -1.94
CA TYR A 319 9.95 4.56 -0.80
C TYR A 319 11.36 4.12 -1.23
N LEU A 320 11.47 3.08 -2.07
CA LEU A 320 12.75 2.58 -2.56
C LEU A 320 13.49 3.63 -3.39
N LEU A 321 12.78 4.29 -4.32
CA LEU A 321 13.34 5.34 -5.16
C LEU A 321 13.77 6.57 -4.36
N ALA A 322 12.91 7.08 -3.47
CA ALA A 322 13.20 8.23 -2.63
C ALA A 322 14.40 7.96 -1.70
N THR A 323 14.43 6.79 -1.05
CA THR A 323 15.55 6.40 -0.18
C THR A 323 16.85 6.26 -0.98
N ALA A 324 16.81 5.63 -2.16
CA ALA A 324 17.98 5.50 -3.02
C ALA A 324 18.52 6.88 -3.47
N LEU A 325 17.63 7.79 -3.88
CA LEU A 325 17.97 9.15 -4.28
C LEU A 325 18.59 9.95 -3.13
N LEU A 326 17.97 9.93 -1.94
CA LEU A 326 18.49 10.63 -0.76
C LEU A 326 19.84 10.08 -0.32
N LEU A 327 20.02 8.76 -0.29
CA LEU A 327 21.30 8.15 0.01
C LEU A 327 22.37 8.51 -1.04
N ASN A 328 22.00 8.60 -2.32
CA ASN A 328 22.91 9.04 -3.37
C ASN A 328 23.29 10.52 -3.20
N MET A 329 22.33 11.38 -2.87
CA MET A 329 22.56 12.79 -2.58
C MET A 329 23.51 12.98 -1.40
N VAL A 330 23.31 12.24 -0.30
CA VAL A 330 24.22 12.24 0.85
C VAL A 330 25.63 11.83 0.42
N ARG A 331 25.76 10.74 -0.36
CA ARG A 331 27.07 10.30 -0.88
C ARG A 331 27.75 11.36 -1.75
N MET A 332 27.01 12.00 -2.64
CA MET A 332 27.52 13.04 -3.53
C MET A 332 27.97 14.28 -2.77
N HIS A 333 27.17 14.74 -1.80
CA HIS A 333 27.51 15.88 -0.95
C HIS A 333 28.84 15.66 -0.21
N PHE A 334 29.02 14.47 0.40
CA PHE A 334 30.28 14.13 1.07
C PHE A 334 31.48 14.01 0.11
N ARG A 335 31.27 13.56 -1.14
CA ARG A 335 32.33 13.52 -2.16
C ARG A 335 32.76 14.93 -2.57
N LEU A 336 31.80 15.80 -2.90
CA LEU A 336 32.04 17.19 -3.27
C LEU A 336 32.75 17.94 -2.15
N TYR A 337 32.25 17.83 -0.92
CA TYR A 337 32.88 18.45 0.25
C TYR A 337 34.35 18.06 0.41
N ARG A 338 34.68 16.77 0.21
CA ARG A 338 36.06 16.27 0.32
C ARG A 338 36.96 16.77 -0.81
N ASN A 339 36.43 16.92 -2.03
CA ASN A 339 37.19 17.42 -3.18
C ASN A 339 37.52 18.91 -2.99
N VAL A 340 36.52 19.73 -2.65
CA VAL A 340 36.70 21.17 -2.35
C VAL A 340 37.71 21.37 -1.24
N THR A 341 37.65 20.56 -0.17
CA THR A 341 38.61 20.65 0.93
C THR A 341 40.04 20.33 0.49
N ARG A 342 40.22 19.32 -0.38
CA ARG A 342 41.55 18.95 -0.90
C ARG A 342 42.14 20.01 -1.83
N GLU A 343 41.34 20.51 -2.77
CA GLU A 343 41.77 21.56 -3.71
C GLU A 343 42.12 22.86 -2.97
N ASN A 344 41.44 23.17 -1.87
CA ASN A 344 41.71 24.37 -1.10
C ASN A 344 43.07 24.33 -0.36
N ILE A 345 43.59 23.16 0.02
CA ILE A 345 44.81 23.02 0.85
C ILE A 345 46.04 22.48 0.10
N SER A 346 45.93 22.25 -1.22
CA SER A 346 47.03 21.78 -2.06
C SER A 346 47.46 22.84 -3.07
N ASP A 347 48.75 22.84 -3.42
CA ASP A 347 49.30 23.68 -4.49
C ASP A 347 49.03 23.02 -5.85
N ALA A 348 48.41 23.75 -6.78
CA ALA A 348 47.94 23.19 -8.05
C ALA A 348 49.08 22.72 -8.97
N MET A 349 50.24 23.37 -8.87
CA MET A 349 51.40 23.09 -9.72
C MET A 349 52.22 21.90 -9.21
N THR A 350 52.44 21.81 -7.90
CA THR A 350 53.33 20.79 -7.31
C THR A 350 52.60 19.59 -6.71
N GLY A 351 51.31 19.73 -6.39
CA GLY A 351 50.54 18.71 -5.67
C GLY A 351 51.02 18.44 -4.25
N LEU A 352 51.83 19.35 -3.69
CA LEU A 352 52.16 19.45 -2.26
C LEU A 352 51.03 20.20 -1.52
N TYR A 353 51.09 20.27 -0.19
CA TYR A 353 50.21 21.20 0.52
C TYR A 353 50.57 22.64 0.17
N ASN A 354 49.60 23.54 0.14
CA ASN A 354 49.85 24.98 0.04
C ASN A 354 49.91 25.60 1.45
N ARG A 355 50.28 26.87 1.55
CA ARG A 355 50.38 27.60 2.84
C ARG A 355 49.11 27.51 3.72
N LYS A 356 47.91 27.32 3.15
CA LYS A 356 46.65 27.22 3.92
C LYS A 356 46.57 25.99 4.82
N ILE A 357 47.46 25.00 4.66
CA ILE A 357 47.55 23.86 5.60
C ILE A 357 48.05 24.29 6.99
N LEU A 358 48.80 25.40 7.07
CA LEU A 358 49.36 25.96 8.29
C LEU A 358 48.28 26.69 9.09
N THR A 359 47.36 25.89 9.64
CA THR A 359 46.22 26.36 10.44
C THR A 359 46.52 26.34 11.93
N PRO A 360 45.79 27.12 12.75
CA PRO A 360 45.88 27.03 14.22
C PRO A 360 45.64 25.60 14.76
N VAL A 361 44.84 24.80 14.06
CA VAL A 361 44.59 23.39 14.40
C VAL A 361 45.83 22.52 14.19
N LEU A 362 46.58 22.76 13.09
CA LEU A 362 47.85 22.07 12.86
C LEU A 362 48.88 22.49 13.92
N GLU A 363 48.96 23.79 14.23
CA GLU A 363 49.87 24.31 15.24
C GLU A 363 49.63 23.65 16.60
N GLN A 364 48.38 23.68 17.07
CA GLN A 364 48.03 23.06 18.34
C GLN A 364 48.35 21.55 18.36
N ARG A 365 48.19 20.87 17.22
CA ARG A 365 48.56 19.46 17.09
C ARG A 365 50.07 19.24 17.22
N LEU A 366 50.88 20.06 16.55
CA LEU A 366 52.34 19.97 16.60
C LEU A 366 52.86 20.30 18.01
N GLN A 367 52.36 21.37 18.64
CA GLN A 367 52.70 21.73 20.02
C GLN A 367 52.38 20.60 21.01
N ARG A 368 51.23 19.93 20.88
CA ARG A 368 50.90 18.76 21.72
C ARG A 368 51.88 17.61 21.55
N LEU A 369 52.36 17.37 20.32
CA LEU A 369 53.35 16.32 20.05
C LEU A 369 54.70 16.67 20.68
N VAL A 370 55.16 17.91 20.51
CA VAL A 370 56.40 18.41 21.12
C VAL A 370 56.32 18.33 22.65
N ASN A 371 55.22 18.77 23.24
CA ASN A 371 55.00 18.70 24.69
C ASN A 371 54.90 17.27 25.23
N ALA A 372 54.52 16.30 24.39
CA ALA A 372 54.53 14.88 24.72
C ALA A 372 55.91 14.22 24.49
N GLY A 373 56.95 15.00 24.18
CA GLY A 373 58.30 14.52 23.92
C GLY A 373 58.51 13.94 22.52
N THR A 374 57.55 14.10 21.60
CA THR A 374 57.71 13.68 20.20
C THR A 374 58.42 14.77 19.40
N PRO A 375 59.57 14.48 18.75
CA PRO A 375 60.30 15.50 18.00
C PRO A 375 59.52 15.94 16.75
N VAL A 376 59.48 17.25 16.52
CA VAL A 376 58.92 17.89 15.33
C VAL A 376 59.99 18.78 14.71
N THR A 377 60.36 18.52 13.46
CA THR A 377 61.45 19.22 12.78
C THR A 377 60.93 19.96 11.55
N PHE A 378 61.27 21.23 11.44
CA PHE A 378 61.02 22.08 10.30
C PHE A 378 62.25 22.12 9.39
N VAL A 379 62.03 21.96 8.10
CA VAL A 379 63.06 22.10 7.06
C VAL A 379 62.58 23.11 6.03
N ALA A 380 63.16 24.31 6.06
CA ALA A 380 62.98 25.31 5.02
C ALA A 380 63.88 24.95 3.83
N ILE A 381 63.34 25.00 2.62
CA ILE A 381 64.03 24.67 1.38
C ILE A 381 63.75 25.76 0.37
N ASP A 382 64.78 26.18 -0.35
CA ASP A 382 64.66 27.14 -1.44
C ASP A 382 65.54 26.71 -2.62
N CYS A 383 65.00 26.85 -3.84
CA CYS A 383 65.68 26.47 -5.07
C CYS A 383 66.78 27.49 -5.43
N ASP A 384 68.03 27.03 -5.48
CA ASP A 384 69.14 27.92 -5.77
C ASP A 384 69.07 28.43 -7.23
N LYS A 385 69.27 29.75 -7.41
CA LYS A 385 69.38 30.41 -8.73
C LYS A 385 68.15 30.23 -9.64
N LEU A 386 66.95 30.00 -9.10
CA LEU A 386 65.75 29.86 -9.93
C LEU A 386 65.51 31.08 -10.83
N LYS A 387 65.71 32.29 -10.31
CA LYS A 387 65.59 33.53 -11.11
C LYS A 387 66.50 33.52 -12.34
N LEU A 388 67.75 33.08 -12.20
CA LEU A 388 68.69 32.95 -13.31
C LEU A 388 68.20 31.91 -14.33
N ILE A 389 67.64 30.79 -13.88
CA ILE A 389 67.06 29.77 -14.77
C ILE A 389 65.87 30.36 -15.53
N ASN A 390 64.98 31.08 -14.86
CA ASN A 390 63.85 31.76 -15.50
C ASN A 390 64.31 32.76 -16.56
N ASP A 391 65.32 33.58 -16.23
CA ASP A 391 65.82 34.63 -17.12
C ASP A 391 66.57 34.04 -18.34
N THR A 392 67.17 32.85 -18.20
CA THR A 392 67.97 32.21 -19.27
C THR A 392 67.23 31.17 -20.11
N GLN A 393 66.31 30.42 -19.50
CA GLN A 393 65.62 29.26 -20.10
C GLN A 393 64.10 29.42 -20.13
N GLY A 394 63.57 30.54 -19.61
CA GLY A 394 62.16 30.85 -19.56
C GLY A 394 61.43 30.24 -18.35
N HIS A 395 60.27 30.82 -18.02
CA HIS A 395 59.47 30.42 -16.86
C HIS A 395 58.99 28.97 -16.91
N GLN A 396 58.77 28.39 -18.10
CA GLN A 396 58.37 26.99 -18.22
C GLN A 396 59.43 26.03 -17.67
N GLU A 397 60.72 26.33 -17.87
CA GLU A 397 61.80 25.51 -17.32
C GLU A 397 61.94 25.74 -15.80
N GLY A 398 61.75 26.97 -15.30
CA GLY A 398 61.67 27.18 -13.85
C GLY A 398 60.52 26.42 -13.20
N ASP A 399 59.35 26.41 -13.83
CA ASP A 399 58.19 25.66 -13.37
C ASP A 399 58.46 24.15 -13.32
N ARG A 400 59.18 23.65 -14.34
CA ARG A 400 59.64 22.27 -14.40
C ARG A 400 60.60 21.94 -13.24
N ILE A 401 61.56 22.82 -12.93
CA ILE A 401 62.51 22.65 -11.83
C ILE A 401 61.79 22.59 -10.48
N ILE A 402 60.86 23.51 -10.23
CA ILE A 402 60.02 23.53 -9.02
C ILE A 402 59.23 22.21 -8.90
N THR A 403 58.64 21.74 -10.01
CA THR A 403 57.85 20.50 -10.03
C THR A 403 58.72 19.27 -9.74
N LEU A 404 59.94 19.23 -10.28
CA LEU A 404 60.90 18.16 -10.02
C LEU A 404 61.34 18.13 -8.54
N LEU A 405 61.67 19.30 -7.99
CA LEU A 405 62.02 19.44 -6.57
C LEU A 405 60.87 19.00 -5.67
N ALA A 406 59.65 19.44 -5.95
CA ALA A 406 58.47 19.03 -5.21
C ALA A 406 58.23 17.52 -5.25
N LYS A 407 58.40 16.89 -6.42
CA LYS A 407 58.26 15.44 -6.57
C LYS A 407 59.32 14.70 -5.75
N ALA A 408 60.57 15.16 -5.79
CA ALA A 408 61.65 14.57 -5.01
C ALA A 408 61.45 14.75 -3.50
N ILE A 409 60.96 15.91 -3.05
CA ILE A 409 60.55 16.15 -1.65
C ILE A 409 59.49 15.13 -1.24
N LYS A 410 58.42 14.99 -2.04
CA LYS A 410 57.29 14.10 -1.75
C LYS A 410 57.69 12.63 -1.65
N THR A 411 58.64 12.17 -2.47
CA THR A 411 59.16 10.79 -2.41
C THR A 411 60.20 10.58 -1.31
N SER A 412 60.74 11.67 -0.74
CA SER A 412 61.74 11.63 0.31
C SER A 412 61.15 11.61 1.72
N ILE A 413 59.83 11.80 1.88
CA ILE A 413 59.18 11.90 3.19
C ILE A 413 58.09 10.85 3.37
N ARG A 414 57.67 10.60 4.62
CA ARG A 414 56.61 9.64 4.95
C ARG A 414 55.24 10.28 4.74
N LYS A 415 54.19 9.46 4.67
CA LYS A 415 52.79 9.94 4.63
C LYS A 415 52.36 10.71 5.89
N SER A 416 53.08 10.54 7.00
CA SER A 416 52.87 11.24 8.27
C SER A 416 53.45 12.65 8.29
N ASP A 417 54.39 12.95 7.38
CA ASP A 417 55.09 14.22 7.29
C ASP A 417 54.31 15.19 6.38
N TYR A 418 54.61 16.48 6.52
CA TYR A 418 54.01 17.52 5.69
C TYR A 418 55.05 18.07 4.73
N ALA A 419 54.78 18.03 3.43
CA ALA A 419 55.51 18.82 2.43
C ALA A 419 54.60 19.93 1.93
N ILE A 420 55.09 21.16 2.04
CA ILE A 420 54.33 22.39 1.84
C ILE A 420 55.10 23.27 0.87
N ARG A 421 54.43 23.82 -0.15
CA ARG A 421 54.95 24.94 -0.95
C ARG A 421 54.35 26.22 -0.40
N LEU A 422 55.20 27.16 0.01
CA LEU A 422 54.77 28.41 0.61
C LEU A 422 54.47 29.48 -0.45
N GLY A 423 55.26 29.49 -1.53
CA GLY A 423 55.13 30.36 -2.70
C GLY A 423 56.42 30.28 -3.53
N GLY A 424 56.38 30.70 -4.81
CA GLY A 424 57.60 30.74 -5.64
C GLY A 424 58.39 29.42 -5.66
N ASP A 425 59.64 29.48 -5.21
CA ASP A 425 60.60 28.40 -4.98
C ASP A 425 60.75 27.96 -3.51
N GLU A 426 59.93 28.47 -2.60
CA GLU A 426 60.00 28.21 -1.17
C GLU A 426 59.16 26.99 -0.78
N PHE A 427 59.82 26.04 -0.12
CA PHE A 427 59.20 24.83 0.42
C PHE A 427 59.48 24.72 1.92
N CYS A 428 58.54 24.12 2.63
CA CYS A 428 58.66 23.77 4.03
C CYS A 428 58.28 22.30 4.21
N ILE A 429 59.13 21.56 4.92
CA ILE A 429 58.83 20.20 5.34
C ILE A 429 58.70 20.18 6.85
N ILE A 430 57.62 19.57 7.35
CA ILE A 430 57.42 19.31 8.77
C ILE A 430 57.49 17.80 8.98
N LEU A 431 58.58 17.35 9.58
CA LEU A 431 58.82 15.96 9.95
C LEU A 431 58.23 15.72 11.34
N VAL A 432 57.46 14.65 11.49
CA VAL A 432 56.83 14.30 12.78
C VAL A 432 57.37 12.97 13.25
N ASP A 433 57.79 12.90 14.51
CA ASP A 433 58.38 11.70 15.11
C ASP A 433 59.62 11.25 14.31
N TYR A 434 60.48 12.23 14.04
CA TYR A 434 61.71 12.06 13.31
C TYR A 434 62.87 12.53 14.17
N ALA A 435 63.84 11.64 14.39
CA ALA A 435 64.99 11.96 15.22
C ALA A 435 65.78 13.12 14.60
N ALA A 436 66.13 14.11 15.44
CA ALA A 436 66.73 15.37 15.02
C ALA A 436 68.08 15.19 14.29
N ASP A 437 68.85 14.18 14.70
CA ASP A 437 70.11 13.74 14.10
C ASP A 437 69.91 13.20 12.67
N LEU A 438 68.80 12.53 12.41
CA LEU A 438 68.48 12.00 11.08
C LEU A 438 67.96 13.08 10.12
N ALA A 439 67.39 14.17 10.63
CA ALA A 439 66.82 15.24 9.80
C ALA A 439 67.87 15.90 8.90
N ILE A 440 69.12 15.95 9.36
CA ILE A 440 70.27 16.50 8.63
C ILE A 440 70.53 15.76 7.30
N HIS A 441 70.13 14.48 7.19
CA HIS A 441 70.29 13.69 5.97
C HIS A 441 69.14 13.85 4.96
N LEU A 442 68.05 14.56 5.31
CA LEU A 442 66.92 14.75 4.40
C LEU A 442 67.32 15.48 3.10
N PRO A 443 68.10 16.58 3.12
CA PRO A 443 68.60 17.22 1.90
C PRO A 443 69.35 16.24 0.98
N GLU A 444 70.25 15.42 1.52
CA GLU A 444 71.01 14.43 0.73
C GLU A 444 70.09 13.37 0.10
N ARG A 445 69.04 12.98 0.82
CA ARG A 445 68.01 12.06 0.30
C ARG A 445 67.21 12.70 -0.83
N ILE A 446 66.85 13.98 -0.71
CA ILE A 446 66.16 14.72 -1.77
C ILE A 446 67.05 14.83 -3.01
N ILE A 447 68.34 15.11 -2.85
CA ILE A 447 69.32 15.16 -3.96
C ILE A 447 69.41 13.80 -4.67
N ARG A 448 69.54 12.70 -3.92
CA ARG A 448 69.55 11.34 -4.50
C ARG A 448 68.28 11.04 -5.29
N ASN A 449 67.11 11.41 -4.75
CA ASN A 449 65.84 11.22 -5.44
C ASN A 449 65.71 12.14 -6.67
N LEU A 450 66.24 13.36 -6.64
CA LEU A 450 66.30 14.24 -7.81
C LEU A 450 67.11 13.62 -8.94
N GLN A 451 68.28 13.05 -8.65
CA GLN A 451 69.13 12.36 -9.63
C GLN A 451 68.42 11.16 -10.28
N ILE A 452 67.57 10.47 -9.52
CA ILE A 452 66.77 9.36 -10.04
C ILE A 452 65.60 9.87 -10.91
N ILE A 453 64.92 10.94 -10.48
CA ILE A 453 63.73 11.47 -11.14
C ILE A 453 64.10 12.22 -12.43
N ALA A 454 65.24 12.91 -12.45
CA ALA A 454 65.71 13.72 -13.56
C ALA A 454 67.25 13.64 -13.68
N PRO A 455 67.79 12.53 -14.22
CA PRO A 455 69.24 12.32 -14.31
C PRO A 455 69.96 13.38 -15.17
N ASP A 456 69.26 13.93 -16.16
CA ASP A 456 69.81 14.91 -17.11
C ASP A 456 69.68 16.37 -16.64
N LYS A 457 69.19 16.61 -15.42
CA LYS A 457 68.94 17.95 -14.88
C LYS A 457 69.52 18.10 -13.48
N THR A 458 70.44 19.03 -13.33
CA THR A 458 71.00 19.38 -12.02
C THR A 458 70.13 20.44 -11.35
N VAL A 459 69.37 20.04 -10.33
CA VAL A 459 68.60 20.96 -9.48
C VAL A 459 69.38 21.19 -8.18
N HIS A 460 69.76 22.44 -7.92
CA HIS A 460 70.39 22.83 -6.67
C HIS A 460 69.37 23.50 -5.76
N PHE A 461 69.43 23.20 -4.48
CA PHE A 461 68.65 23.87 -3.45
C PHE A 461 69.51 24.04 -2.20
N SER A 462 69.10 24.98 -1.37
CA SER A 462 69.62 25.17 -0.03
C SER A 462 68.53 24.79 0.98
N ALA A 463 68.95 24.30 2.14
CA ALA A 463 68.03 23.89 3.20
C ALA A 463 68.49 24.41 4.56
N GLY A 464 67.53 24.77 5.41
CA GLY A 464 67.73 25.13 6.81
C GLY A 464 66.86 24.25 7.70
N ILE A 465 67.42 23.74 8.79
CA ILE A 465 66.77 22.74 9.65
C ILE A 465 66.64 23.31 11.05
N TYR A 466 65.45 23.17 11.65
CA TYR A 466 65.18 23.59 13.01
C TYR A 466 64.24 22.61 13.72
N ASN A 467 64.55 22.28 14.98
CA ASN A 467 63.69 21.45 15.82
C ASN A 467 62.80 22.33 16.67
N MET A 468 61.49 22.17 16.50
CA MET A 468 60.46 22.94 17.21
C MET A 468 60.55 22.71 18.72
N GLN A 469 60.53 23.79 19.49
CA GLN A 469 60.53 23.79 20.94
C GLN A 469 59.11 23.87 21.51
N PRO A 470 58.88 23.45 22.79
CA PRO A 470 57.56 23.43 23.43
C PRO A 470 56.72 24.71 23.35
N ASN A 471 57.36 25.88 23.26
CA ASN A 471 56.70 27.19 23.25
C ASN A 471 56.67 27.84 21.86
N ASP A 472 57.16 27.17 20.83
CA ASP A 472 57.18 27.73 19.48
C ASP A 472 55.77 27.70 18.87
N THR A 473 55.43 28.73 18.11
CA THR A 473 54.37 28.67 17.11
C THR A 473 54.90 28.03 15.82
N ILE A 474 54.01 27.67 14.88
CA ILE A 474 54.45 27.24 13.54
C ILE A 474 55.31 28.32 12.88
N ASN A 475 54.96 29.59 13.09
CA ASN A 475 55.67 30.71 12.51
C ASN A 475 57.07 30.85 13.09
N ASP A 476 57.24 30.70 14.40
CA ASP A 476 58.55 30.78 15.06
C ASP A 476 59.49 29.67 14.58
N ALA A 477 58.99 28.43 14.54
CA ALA A 477 59.76 27.29 14.07
C ALA A 477 60.15 27.41 12.59
N TYR A 478 59.23 27.92 11.76
CA TYR A 478 59.52 28.20 10.35
C TYR A 478 60.57 29.31 10.19
N GLN A 479 60.41 30.45 10.88
CA GLN A 479 61.37 31.56 10.84
C GLN A 479 62.77 31.13 11.30
N ALA A 480 62.86 30.28 12.32
CA ALA A 480 64.13 29.74 12.78
C ALA A 480 64.78 28.80 11.73
N SER A 481 63.98 27.97 11.05
CA SER A 481 64.48 27.14 9.93
C SER A 481 64.92 27.97 8.73
N ASP A 482 64.22 29.07 8.43
CA ASP A 482 64.53 29.98 7.34
C ASP A 482 65.80 30.80 7.61
N ALA A 483 66.02 31.22 8.86
CA ALA A 483 67.27 31.84 9.27
C ALA A 483 68.48 30.91 9.06
N GLN A 484 68.34 29.61 9.36
CA GLN A 484 69.39 28.62 9.06
C GLN A 484 69.62 28.43 7.56
N LEU A 485 68.54 28.43 6.77
CA LEU A 485 68.61 28.37 5.31
C LEU A 485 69.41 29.56 4.76
N TYR A 486 69.14 30.77 5.26
CA TYR A 486 69.83 31.99 4.86
C TYR A 486 71.34 31.93 5.16
N LEU A 487 71.72 31.48 6.36
CA LEU A 487 73.13 31.28 6.74
C LEU A 487 73.83 30.27 5.82
N ASN A 488 73.16 29.15 5.51
CA ASN A 488 73.69 28.13 4.60
C ASN A 488 73.88 28.66 3.17
N LYS A 489 72.96 29.50 2.69
CA LYS A 489 73.10 30.17 1.38
C LYS A 489 74.31 31.11 1.34
N GLN A 490 74.53 31.91 2.38
CA GLN A 490 75.69 32.81 2.45
C GLN A 490 77.02 32.06 2.46
N GLN A 491 77.12 30.98 3.25
CA GLN A 491 78.32 30.15 3.28
C GLN A 491 78.61 29.47 1.94
N LYS A 492 77.57 29.08 1.20
CA LYS A 492 77.69 28.49 -0.13
C LYS A 492 78.20 29.50 -1.16
N GLN A 493 77.73 30.76 -1.08
CA GLN A 493 78.19 31.86 -1.94
C GLN A 493 79.65 32.26 -1.67
N HIS A 494 80.13 32.14 -0.42
CA HIS A 494 81.54 32.38 -0.09
C HIS A 494 82.49 31.23 -0.47
N ARG A 495 81.95 30.04 -0.77
CA ARG A 495 82.72 28.84 -1.16
C ARG A 495 82.67 28.53 -2.66
N SER A 496 81.79 29.21 -3.41
CA SER A 496 81.62 29.10 -4.87
C SER A 496 82.28 30.26 -5.59
#